data_AF-A0A8K0CJS0-F1
#
_entry.id   AF-A0A8K0CJS0-F1
#
_cell.length_a   1.000
_cell.length_b   1.000
_cell.length_c   1.000
_cell.angle_alpha   90.00
_cell.angle_beta   90.00
_cell.angle_gamma   90.00
#
_symmetry.space_group_name_H-M   'P 1'
#
loop_
_entity.id
_entity.type
_entity.pdbx_description
1 polymer ?
#
loop_
_entity_poly.entity_id
_entity_poly.type
_entity_poly.pdbx_seq_one_letter_code
_entity_poly.pdbx_strand_id
1 'polypeptide(L)'
;MGKYNFTTDRIYNCNETGVTTVWDPPRVFVKKGLKQVGQATSGESGELVTVLNFVNASGSVRFKQFMLTGAPLGSLGLAYRSG
;
A
#
# COMPACT_ATOMS: atom_id res chain seq x y z
N MET A 1 -30.01 -14.60 -3.62
CA MET A 1 -29.23 -13.62 -4.41
C MET A 1 -30.16 -12.97 -5.43
N GLY A 2 -30.99 -11.98 -5.05
CA GLY A 2 -32.04 -11.50 -5.97
C GLY A 2 -32.91 -10.30 -5.56
N LYS A 3 -32.61 -9.58 -4.48
CA LYS A 3 -33.37 -8.36 -4.13
C LYS A 3 -32.88 -7.12 -4.90
N TYR A 4 -31.60 -7.10 -5.27
CA TYR A 4 -30.96 -6.00 -6.01
C TYR A 4 -29.98 -6.56 -7.04
N ASN A 5 -30.16 -6.19 -8.30
CA ASN A 5 -29.30 -6.59 -9.41
C ASN A 5 -28.14 -5.59 -9.56
N PHE A 6 -27.17 -5.67 -8.64
CA PHE A 6 -25.97 -4.84 -8.73
C PHE A 6 -24.99 -5.47 -9.73
N THR A 7 -24.49 -4.64 -10.65
CA THR A 7 -23.38 -4.99 -11.52
C THR A 7 -22.06 -4.99 -10.74
N THR A 8 -21.04 -5.66 -11.26
CA THR A 8 -19.73 -5.84 -10.59
C THR A 8 -19.02 -4.52 -10.27
N ASP A 9 -19.40 -3.43 -10.94
CA ASP A 9 -18.85 -2.09 -10.74
C ASP A 9 -19.52 -1.30 -9.60
N ARG A 10 -20.65 -1.78 -9.06
CA ARG A 10 -21.49 -1.03 -8.11
C ARG A 10 -21.24 -1.36 -6.63
N ILE A 11 -20.59 -2.47 -6.35
CA ILE A 11 -20.24 -2.88 -4.98
C ILE A 11 -18.74 -2.69 -4.80
N TYR A 12 -18.35 -1.89 -3.81
CA TYR A 12 -16.95 -1.65 -3.46
C TYR A 12 -16.67 -2.29 -2.12
N ASN A 13 -15.60 -3.09 -2.06
CA ASN A 13 -14.98 -3.44 -0.80
C ASN A 13 -14.10 -2.27 -0.33
N CYS A 14 -14.10 -2.04 0.99
CA CYS A 14 -13.25 -1.05 1.62
C CYS A 14 -12.30 -1.76 2.58
N ASN A 15 -11.01 -1.44 2.51
CA ASN A 15 -10.06 -1.93 3.50
C ASN A 15 -8.98 -0.88 3.80
N GLU A 16 -8.52 -0.89 5.04
CA GLU A 16 -7.37 -0.11 5.50
C GLU A 16 -6.10 -0.96 5.47
N THR A 17 -4.98 -0.38 5.08
CA THR A 17 -3.68 -1.05 5.13
C THR A 17 -2.61 -0.06 5.55
N GLY A 18 -1.84 -0.41 6.58
CA GLY A 18 -0.63 0.29 6.95
C GLY A 18 0.52 -0.06 6.00
N VAL A 19 1.16 0.95 5.43
CA VAL A 19 2.33 0.82 4.56
C VAL A 19 3.52 1.42 5.29
N THR A 20 4.51 0.59 5.60
CA THR A 20 5.74 1.02 6.28
C THR A 20 6.80 1.38 5.26
N THR A 21 7.46 2.52 5.44
CA THR A 21 8.65 2.87 4.66
C THR A 21 9.95 2.23 5.19
N VAL A 22 9.89 1.56 6.35
CA VAL A 22 10.99 0.72 6.84
C VAL A 22 11.18 -0.45 5.87
N TRP A 23 12.32 -0.44 5.18
CA TRP A 23 12.69 -1.48 4.23
C TRP A 23 13.26 -2.71 4.94
N ASP A 24 12.86 -3.90 4.48
CA ASP A 24 13.59 -5.14 4.79
C ASP A 24 14.96 -5.07 4.11
N PRO A 25 16.07 -5.07 4.85
CA PRO A 25 17.41 -5.00 4.26
C PRO A 25 17.64 -6.18 3.31
N PRO A 26 18.18 -5.95 2.10
CA PRO A 26 18.39 -7.01 1.12
C PRO A 26 19.38 -8.06 1.64
N ARG A 27 19.13 -9.33 1.29
CA ARG A 27 20.08 -10.42 1.62
C ARG A 27 21.41 -10.18 0.91
N VAL A 28 22.49 -10.09 1.69
CA VAL A 28 23.85 -9.89 1.17
C VAL A 28 24.57 -11.25 1.07
N PHE A 29 25.02 -11.62 -0.12
CA PHE A 29 25.90 -12.78 -0.33
C PHE A 29 27.36 -12.36 -0.26
N VAL A 30 28.18 -13.09 0.52
CA VAL A 30 29.61 -12.78 0.69
C VAL A 30 30.49 -14.02 0.58
N LYS A 31 31.77 -13.80 0.21
CA LYS A 31 32.78 -14.85 0.16
C LYS A 31 33.06 -15.40 1.57
N LYS A 32 33.26 -16.71 1.67
CA LYS A 32 33.61 -17.41 2.90
C LYS A 32 34.87 -16.79 3.52
N GLY A 33 34.79 -16.36 4.79
CA GLY A 33 35.91 -15.77 5.54
C GLY A 33 35.78 -14.29 5.89
N LEU A 34 34.79 -13.57 5.34
CA LEU A 34 34.50 -12.18 5.70
C LEU A 34 33.75 -12.10 7.04
N LYS A 35 34.32 -11.39 8.01
CA LYS A 35 33.78 -11.25 9.38
C LYS A 35 33.04 -9.94 9.66
N GLN A 36 33.08 -8.97 8.75
CA GLN A 36 32.39 -7.67 8.89
C GLN A 36 31.37 -7.47 7.78
N VAL A 37 30.22 -8.12 7.91
CA VAL A 37 29.10 -7.97 6.97
C VAL A 37 27.84 -7.85 7.81
N GLY A 38 27.34 -6.63 7.91
CA GLY A 38 26.11 -6.32 8.61
C GLY A 38 25.42 -5.16 7.91
N GLN A 39 24.10 -5.23 7.80
CA GLN A 39 23.28 -4.09 7.44
C GLN A 39 22.54 -3.65 8.69
N ALA A 40 22.64 -2.37 9.00
CA ALA A 40 21.86 -1.74 10.05
C ALA A 40 20.80 -0.89 9.36
N THR A 41 19.53 -1.26 9.53
CA THR A 41 18.40 -0.41 9.18
C THR A 41 17.89 0.21 10.47
N SER A 42 17.63 1.52 10.45
CA SER A 42 16.89 2.18 11.53
C SER A 42 15.49 1.56 11.62
N GLY A 43 15.14 0.98 12.78
CA GLY A 43 13.80 0.45 13.02
C GLY A 43 12.72 1.54 13.16
N GLU A 44 13.14 2.79 13.38
CA GLU A 44 12.27 3.87 13.86
C GLU A 44 12.13 5.04 12.88
N SER A 45 12.92 5.07 11.80
CA SER A 45 12.92 6.20 10.85
C SER A 45 11.95 6.03 9.67
N GLY A 46 11.10 4.98 9.69
CA GLY A 46 10.07 4.83 8.68
C GLY A 46 8.75 5.43 9.13
N GLU A 47 8.20 6.34 8.33
CA GLU A 47 6.82 6.78 8.47
C GLU A 47 5.88 5.60 8.13
N LEU A 48 4.97 5.27 9.06
CA LEU A 48 3.84 4.38 8.82
C LEU A 48 2.73 5.20 8.16
N VAL A 49 2.46 4.92 6.89
CA VAL A 49 1.41 5.59 6.13
C VAL A 49 0.19 4.67 6.05
N THR A 50 -0.94 5.11 6.56
CA THR A 50 -2.20 4.36 6.45
C THR A 50 -2.92 4.71 5.16
N VAL A 51 -3.31 3.69 4.38
CA VAL A 51 -4.05 3.86 3.12
C VAL A 51 -5.42 3.19 3.22
N LEU A 52 -6.47 3.92 2.86
CA LEU A 52 -7.83 3.40 2.70
C LEU A 52 -8.12 3.15 1.22
N ASN A 53 -8.46 1.91 0.87
CA ASN A 53 -8.70 1.47 -0.50
C ASN A 53 -10.16 1.08 -0.72
N PHE A 54 -10.75 1.56 -1.82
CA PHE A 54 -12.11 1.22 -2.25
C PHE A 54 -12.06 0.55 -3.63
N VAL A 55 -12.28 -0.77 -3.69
CA VAL A 55 -12.13 -1.56 -4.93
C VAL A 55 -13.39 -2.36 -5.21
N ASN A 56 -13.89 -2.32 -6.45
CA ASN A 56 -15.03 -3.14 -6.87
C ASN A 56 -14.58 -4.43 -7.57
N ALA A 57 -15.54 -5.32 -7.86
CA ALA A 57 -15.25 -6.60 -8.50
C ALA A 57 -14.79 -6.46 -9.96
N SER A 58 -14.98 -5.31 -10.60
CA SER A 58 -14.40 -4.99 -11.91
C SER A 58 -12.96 -4.45 -11.85
N GLY A 59 -12.32 -4.44 -10.68
CA GLY A 59 -10.95 -3.95 -10.49
C GLY A 59 -10.82 -2.43 -10.49
N SER A 60 -11.93 -1.69 -10.48
CA SER A 60 -11.90 -0.23 -10.44
C SER A 60 -11.70 0.27 -9.02
N VAL A 61 -10.70 1.13 -8.85
CA VAL A 61 -10.42 1.84 -7.58
C VAL A 61 -11.17 3.17 -7.56
N ARG A 62 -11.89 3.45 -6.47
CA ARG A 62 -12.61 4.71 -6.28
C ARG A 62 -11.78 5.67 -5.43
N PHE A 63 -11.15 6.64 -6.08
CA PHE A 63 -10.44 7.74 -5.43
C PHE A 63 -11.21 9.06 -5.52
N LYS A 64 -11.11 9.90 -4.48
CA LYS A 64 -11.59 11.29 -4.44
C LYS A 64 -10.57 12.17 -3.73
N GLN A 65 -10.42 13.42 -4.16
CA GLN A 65 -9.37 14.31 -3.66
C GLN A 65 -9.41 14.51 -2.13
N PHE A 66 -10.60 14.58 -1.53
CA PHE A 66 -10.76 14.72 -0.07
C PHE A 66 -10.23 13.52 0.72
N MET A 67 -9.98 12.36 0.07
CA MET A 67 -9.37 11.20 0.74
C MET A 67 -7.90 11.44 1.10
N LEU A 68 -7.27 12.52 0.61
CA LEU A 68 -5.92 12.93 0.99
C LEU A 68 -5.90 13.96 2.13
N THR A 69 -7.04 14.31 2.71
CA THR A 69 -7.08 15.24 3.84
C THR A 69 -6.33 14.63 5.04
N GLY A 70 -5.24 15.29 5.46
CA GLY A 70 -4.37 14.81 6.54
C GLY A 70 -3.30 13.80 6.10
N ALA A 71 -3.21 13.47 4.81
CA ALA A 71 -2.16 12.62 4.29
C ALA A 71 -0.79 13.32 4.32
N PRO A 72 0.33 12.57 4.44
CA PRO A 72 1.68 13.13 4.41
C PRO A 72 1.94 13.98 3.16
N LEU A 73 2.78 15.01 3.30
CA LEU A 73 3.13 15.90 2.18
C LEU A 73 3.77 15.08 1.04
N GLY A 74 3.27 15.26 -0.18
CA GLY A 74 3.70 14.49 -1.34
C GLY A 74 2.86 13.23 -1.63
N SER A 75 1.84 12.94 -0.82
CA SER A 75 0.88 11.87 -1.11
C SER A 75 0.16 12.12 -2.43
N LEU A 76 0.19 11.13 -3.33
CA LEU A 76 -0.46 11.19 -4.64
C LEU A 76 -1.71 10.31 -4.64
N GLY A 77 -2.83 10.89 -5.04
CA GLY A 77 -4.13 10.23 -5.15
C GLY A 77 -4.27 9.38 -6.42
N LEU A 78 -3.32 8.48 -6.66
CA LEU A 78 -3.27 7.71 -7.89
C LEU A 78 -4.07 6.42 -7.74
N ALA A 79 -5.17 6.33 -8.48
CA ALA A 79 -5.87 5.09 -8.73
C ALA A 79 -5.36 4.52 -10.06
N TYR A 80 -4.59 3.44 -10.03
CA TYR A 80 -4.25 2.72 -11.27
C TYR A 80 -5.47 1.90 -11.71
N ARG A 81 -5.78 1.88 -13.01
CA ARG A 81 -6.74 0.93 -13.57
C ARG A 81 -6.06 -0.44 -13.62
N SER A 82 -6.24 -1.27 -12.59
CA SER A 82 -5.87 -2.68 -12.68
C SER A 82 -7.00 -3.45 -13.36
N GLY A 83 -6.76 -3.87 -14.59
CA GLY A 83 -7.66 -4.68 -15.43
C GLY A 83 -6.89 -5.20 -16.62
#